data_AF-A0AA43XPM4-F1
#
_entry.id   AF-A0AA43XPM4-F1
#
_cell.length_a   1.000
_cell.length_b   1.000
_cell.length_c   1.000
_cell.angle_alpha   90.00
_cell.angle_beta   90.00
_cell.angle_gamma   90.00
#
_symmetry.space_group_name_H-M   'P 1'
#
loop_
_entity.id
_entity.type
_entity.pdbx_description
1 polymer ?
#
loop_
_entity_poly.entity_id
_entity_poly.type
_entity_poly.pdbx_seq_one_letter_code
_entity_poly.pdbx_strand_id
1 'polypeptide(L)'
;MAIKGLGILEGWIKNSRVEELKKEHFAWIQSLPYPMAVCDKAGKILSMNNAFMKLTGHRRDELELQRIYWFLPKDQGKGIQEELEGSAKGKSIIRESYIGVAGEEMLMEVTVIPFEEYDELEGQFWIFTDQSEKKKMEAELKRLKRKPYNPEPFSKIGTWTYDFEKEEFYASSDTYQIFKRAPEEFDGSLRNVLEFLHREDRISFEQAMEKAYKGTPLDLIFRIITNKGEQKDIHARAEMFY
;
A
#
# COMPACT_ATOMS: atom_id res chain seq x y z
N MET A 1 -59.83 9.89 -48.65
CA MET A 1 -59.29 8.82 -47.78
C MET A 1 -57.78 8.89 -47.88
N ALA A 2 -57.07 9.23 -46.80
CA ALA A 2 -55.60 9.26 -46.77
C ALA A 2 -55.12 8.67 -45.44
N ILE A 3 -54.25 7.67 -45.53
CA ILE A 3 -53.63 6.99 -44.39
C ILE A 3 -52.28 7.66 -44.14
N LYS A 4 -52.06 8.13 -42.90
CA LYS A 4 -50.78 8.66 -42.41
C LYS A 4 -50.11 7.55 -41.59
N GLY A 5 -49.00 7.01 -42.06
CA GLY A 5 -48.23 5.97 -41.36
C GLY A 5 -47.02 6.58 -40.64
N LEU A 6 -46.94 6.40 -39.32
CA LEU A 6 -45.75 6.66 -38.51
C LEU A 6 -44.88 5.40 -38.50
N GLY A 7 -43.69 5.47 -39.11
CA GLY A 7 -42.67 4.43 -39.03
C GLY A 7 -41.82 4.61 -37.77
N ILE A 8 -41.57 3.51 -37.05
CA ILE A 8 -40.84 3.47 -35.78
C ILE A 8 -39.36 3.82 -35.98
N LEU A 9 -38.89 4.91 -35.34
CA LEU A 9 -37.48 5.36 -35.29
C LEU A 9 -36.68 4.75 -34.12
N GLU A 10 -37.24 3.82 -33.36
CA GLU A 10 -36.62 3.32 -32.11
C GLU A 10 -35.34 2.50 -32.34
N GLY A 11 -35.21 1.79 -33.46
CA GLY A 11 -34.04 0.95 -33.75
C GLY A 11 -32.75 1.73 -34.03
N TRP A 12 -32.85 2.93 -34.62
CA TRP A 12 -31.68 3.76 -34.96
C TRP A 12 -31.13 4.53 -33.75
N ILE A 13 -32.01 4.98 -32.84
CA ILE A 13 -31.62 5.75 -31.66
C ILE A 13 -30.86 4.88 -30.65
N LYS A 14 -31.27 3.61 -30.46
CA LYS A 14 -30.63 2.69 -29.53
C LYS A 14 -29.20 2.31 -29.97
N ASN A 15 -28.99 2.04 -31.25
CA ASN A 15 -27.66 1.79 -31.80
C ASN A 15 -26.77 3.04 -31.74
N SER A 16 -27.33 4.23 -32.03
CA SER A 16 -26.57 5.49 -31.99
C SER A 16 -26.07 5.80 -30.57
N ARG A 17 -26.91 5.57 -29.55
CA ARG A 17 -26.55 5.83 -28.16
C ARG A 17 -25.51 4.87 -27.60
N VAL A 18 -25.59 3.58 -27.95
CA VAL A 18 -24.59 2.58 -27.57
C VAL A 18 -23.24 2.90 -28.21
N GLU A 19 -23.24 3.28 -29.48
CA GLU A 19 -22.02 3.63 -30.22
C GLU A 19 -21.38 4.92 -29.67
N GLU A 20 -22.20 5.90 -29.28
CA GLU A 20 -21.76 7.15 -28.64
C GLU A 20 -21.13 6.88 -27.27
N LEU A 21 -21.78 6.06 -26.43
CA LEU A 21 -21.23 5.66 -25.12
C LEU A 21 -19.90 4.89 -25.25
N LYS A 22 -19.78 4.01 -26.25
CA LYS A 22 -18.50 3.30 -26.53
C LYS A 22 -17.39 4.28 -26.88
N LYS A 23 -17.68 5.28 -27.72
CA LYS A 23 -16.72 6.33 -28.08
C LYS A 23 -16.32 7.18 -26.88
N GLU A 24 -17.26 7.55 -26.04
CA GLU A 24 -17.01 8.31 -24.80
C GLU A 24 -16.11 7.52 -23.84
N HIS A 25 -16.45 6.25 -23.56
CA HIS A 25 -15.66 5.38 -22.69
C HIS A 25 -14.24 5.17 -23.24
N PHE A 26 -14.11 4.96 -24.55
CA PHE A 26 -12.79 4.85 -25.19
C PHE A 26 -11.99 6.14 -25.03
N ALA A 27 -12.60 7.31 -25.28
CA ALA A 27 -11.94 8.60 -25.13
C ALA A 27 -11.46 8.83 -23.68
N TRP A 28 -12.25 8.44 -22.68
CA TRP A 28 -11.85 8.54 -21.27
C TRP A 28 -10.60 7.71 -21.00
N ILE A 29 -10.62 6.41 -21.36
CA ILE A 29 -9.47 5.51 -21.17
C ILE A 29 -8.23 6.06 -21.87
N GLN A 30 -8.37 6.60 -23.09
CA GLN A 30 -7.27 7.22 -23.84
C GLN A 30 -6.67 8.46 -23.15
N SER A 31 -7.46 9.17 -22.36
CA SER A 31 -7.04 10.40 -21.66
C SER A 31 -6.45 10.15 -20.27
N LEU A 32 -6.61 8.95 -19.71
CA LEU A 32 -6.09 8.63 -18.39
C LEU A 32 -4.55 8.72 -18.36
N PRO A 33 -3.97 9.31 -17.29
CA PRO A 33 -2.52 9.51 -17.19
C PRO A 33 -1.76 8.23 -16.85
N TYR A 34 -2.47 7.18 -16.40
CA TYR A 34 -1.87 5.90 -16.06
C TYR A 34 -1.68 5.05 -17.32
N PRO A 35 -0.48 4.55 -17.60
CA PRO A 35 -0.26 3.58 -18.67
C PRO A 35 -1.16 2.34 -18.48
N MET A 36 -2.00 2.08 -19.48
CA MET A 36 -2.97 0.98 -19.45
C MET A 36 -2.99 0.19 -20.75
N ALA A 37 -3.15 -1.13 -20.63
CA ALA A 37 -3.38 -2.04 -21.74
C ALA A 37 -4.50 -3.04 -21.40
N VAL A 38 -5.26 -3.43 -22.42
CA VAL A 38 -6.24 -4.52 -22.37
C VAL A 38 -5.67 -5.67 -23.16
N CYS A 39 -5.63 -6.85 -22.57
CA CYS A 39 -5.10 -8.05 -23.18
C CYS A 39 -6.12 -9.19 -23.21
N ASP A 40 -5.96 -10.13 -24.14
CA ASP A 40 -6.66 -11.41 -24.07
C ASP A 40 -6.11 -12.31 -22.94
N LYS A 41 -6.73 -13.48 -22.73
CA LYS A 41 -6.29 -14.47 -21.71
C LYS A 41 -4.83 -14.92 -21.87
N ALA A 42 -4.25 -14.78 -23.06
CA ALA A 42 -2.89 -15.17 -23.37
C ALA A 42 -1.91 -13.98 -23.32
N GLY A 43 -2.39 -12.79 -22.92
CA GLY A 43 -1.59 -11.57 -22.82
C GLY A 43 -1.35 -10.85 -24.14
N LYS A 44 -2.06 -11.18 -25.23
CA LYS A 44 -1.98 -10.41 -26.48
C LYS A 44 -2.67 -9.06 -26.27
N ILE A 45 -2.02 -7.97 -26.66
CA ILE A 45 -2.58 -6.62 -26.52
C ILE A 45 -3.75 -6.46 -27.51
N LEU A 46 -4.94 -6.17 -26.97
CA LEU A 46 -6.17 -5.86 -27.72
C LEU A 46 -6.40 -4.35 -27.83
N SER A 47 -6.02 -3.60 -26.80
CA SER A 47 -6.17 -2.15 -26.75
C SER A 47 -5.17 -1.55 -25.75
N MET A 48 -4.83 -0.28 -25.92
CA MET A 48 -3.95 0.46 -25.03
C MET A 48 -4.28 1.95 -25.06
N ASN A 49 -3.94 2.67 -23.99
CA ASN A 49 -4.12 4.12 -23.94
C ASN A 49 -2.87 4.91 -24.38
N ASN A 50 -3.03 6.23 -24.50
CA ASN A 50 -1.93 7.11 -24.89
C ASN A 50 -0.78 7.12 -23.90
N ALA A 51 -1.06 6.98 -22.60
CA ALA A 51 -0.03 6.90 -21.58
C ALA A 51 0.86 5.65 -21.75
N PHE A 52 0.27 4.51 -22.13
CA PHE A 52 1.00 3.28 -22.41
C PHE A 52 1.92 3.38 -23.63
N MET A 53 1.43 4.01 -24.71
CA MET A 53 2.26 4.28 -25.89
C MET A 53 3.42 5.22 -25.56
N LYS A 54 3.16 6.28 -24.78
CA LYS A 54 4.20 7.21 -24.32
C LYS A 54 5.22 6.54 -23.42
N LEU A 55 4.77 5.69 -22.50
CA LEU A 55 5.64 4.91 -21.63
C LEU A 55 6.58 4.06 -22.48
N THR A 56 6.03 3.16 -23.30
CA THR A 56 6.81 2.19 -24.07
C THR A 56 7.63 2.81 -25.21
N GLY A 57 7.23 3.98 -25.71
CA GLY A 57 7.85 4.63 -26.88
C GLY A 57 7.48 4.00 -28.23
N HIS A 58 6.56 3.04 -28.24
CA HIS A 58 6.16 2.29 -29.44
C HIS A 58 4.87 2.81 -30.06
N ARG A 59 4.72 2.56 -31.37
CA ARG A 59 3.47 2.87 -32.07
C ARG A 59 2.42 1.81 -31.77
N ARG A 60 1.15 2.20 -31.89
CA ARG A 60 -0.01 1.32 -31.70
C ARG A 60 0.06 0.05 -32.56
N ASP A 61 0.36 0.19 -33.85
CA ASP A 61 0.42 -0.93 -34.80
C ASP A 61 1.53 -1.94 -34.44
N GLU A 62 2.63 -1.47 -33.86
CA GLU A 62 3.68 -2.34 -33.34
C GLU A 62 3.23 -3.08 -32.09
N LEU A 63 2.56 -2.39 -31.16
CA LEU A 63 2.11 -2.94 -29.88
C LEU A 63 0.98 -3.96 -30.02
N GLU A 64 0.04 -3.76 -30.95
CA GLU A 64 -1.08 -4.69 -31.22
C GLU A 64 -0.60 -6.08 -31.73
N LEU A 65 0.64 -6.16 -32.23
CA LEU A 65 1.28 -7.41 -32.64
C LEU A 65 2.02 -8.11 -31.51
N GLN A 66 2.18 -7.47 -30.34
CA GLN A 66 2.96 -7.99 -29.23
C GLN A 66 2.09 -8.60 -28.11
N ARG A 67 2.75 -9.39 -27.26
CA ARG A 67 2.21 -9.85 -25.97
C ARG A 67 2.77 -9.01 -24.85
N ILE A 68 1.95 -8.57 -23.91
CA ILE A 68 2.31 -7.65 -22.82
C ILE A 68 3.59 -8.05 -22.05
N TYR A 69 3.95 -9.34 -22.02
CA TYR A 69 5.17 -9.86 -21.41
C TYR A 69 6.49 -9.48 -22.11
N TRP A 70 6.46 -8.87 -23.29
CA TRP A 70 7.67 -8.60 -24.08
C TRP A 70 8.62 -7.58 -23.44
N PHE A 71 8.09 -6.66 -22.63
CA PHE A 71 8.81 -5.59 -21.95
C PHE A 71 8.74 -5.68 -20.41
N LEU A 72 8.05 -6.71 -19.90
CA LEU A 72 8.12 -7.09 -18.50
C LEU A 72 9.45 -7.83 -18.26
N PRO A 73 10.04 -7.73 -17.06
CA PRO A 73 11.27 -8.44 -16.78
C PRO A 73 10.96 -9.93 -16.90
N LYS A 74 11.86 -10.67 -17.56
CA LYS A 74 11.85 -12.12 -17.51
C LYS A 74 12.33 -12.55 -16.12
N ASP A 75 11.55 -12.25 -15.08
CA ASP A 75 11.74 -12.87 -13.77
C ASP A 75 11.53 -14.37 -13.95
N GLN A 76 12.63 -15.07 -14.24
CA GLN A 76 12.88 -16.52 -14.16
C GLN A 76 11.65 -17.44 -14.23
N GLY A 77 10.72 -17.18 -15.15
CA GLY A 77 9.53 -17.98 -15.43
C GLY A 77 8.39 -17.98 -14.39
N LYS A 78 8.57 -17.50 -13.14
CA LYS A 78 7.55 -17.66 -12.08
C LYS A 78 6.47 -16.58 -12.06
N GLY A 79 6.85 -15.30 -12.15
CA GLY A 79 5.88 -14.20 -12.02
C GLY A 79 4.81 -14.16 -13.12
N ILE A 80 5.17 -14.47 -14.37
CA ILE A 80 4.22 -14.46 -15.50
C ILE A 80 3.22 -15.64 -15.39
N GLN A 81 3.68 -16.78 -14.89
CA GLN A 81 2.83 -17.96 -14.76
C GLN A 81 1.85 -17.81 -13.58
N GLU A 82 2.30 -17.27 -12.44
CA GLU A 82 1.41 -16.94 -11.32
C GLU A 82 0.37 -15.88 -11.72
N GLU A 83 0.70 -14.96 -12.63
CA GLU A 83 -0.25 -14.02 -13.21
C GLU A 83 -1.31 -14.67 -14.08
N LEU A 84 -0.89 -15.54 -15.00
CA LEU A 84 -1.80 -16.31 -15.84
C LEU A 84 -2.72 -17.19 -14.98
N GLU A 85 -2.18 -17.84 -13.93
CA GLU A 85 -2.94 -18.70 -13.03
C GLU A 85 -3.85 -17.94 -12.07
N GLY A 86 -3.43 -16.79 -11.55
CA GLY A 86 -4.24 -15.96 -10.66
C GLY A 86 -5.35 -15.22 -11.40
N SER A 87 -5.04 -14.69 -12.60
CA SER A 87 -6.05 -14.12 -13.49
C SER A 87 -7.04 -15.17 -13.99
N ALA A 88 -6.59 -16.39 -14.32
CA ALA A 88 -7.49 -17.51 -14.66
C ALA A 88 -8.45 -17.90 -13.53
N LYS A 89 -8.15 -17.51 -12.28
CA LYS A 89 -9.00 -17.72 -11.10
C LYS A 89 -9.83 -16.48 -10.74
N GLY A 90 -9.91 -15.48 -11.63
CA GLY A 90 -10.69 -14.26 -11.42
C GLY A 90 -10.11 -13.31 -10.35
N LYS A 91 -8.86 -13.50 -9.93
CA LYS A 91 -8.24 -12.67 -8.89
C LYS A 91 -7.41 -11.55 -9.48
N SER A 92 -7.61 -10.33 -8.97
CA SER A 92 -6.72 -9.20 -9.25
C SER A 92 -5.37 -9.42 -8.58
N ILE A 93 -4.31 -9.02 -9.27
CA ILE A 93 -2.92 -9.15 -8.82
C ILE A 93 -2.30 -7.75 -8.82
N ILE A 94 -1.60 -7.42 -7.74
CA ILE A 94 -0.84 -6.17 -7.61
C ILE A 94 0.56 -6.57 -7.17
N ARG A 95 1.58 -6.11 -7.89
CA ARG A 95 2.98 -6.40 -7.55
C ARG A 95 3.93 -5.34 -8.03
N GLU A 96 5.12 -5.34 -7.46
CA GLU A 96 6.24 -4.56 -7.97
C GLU A 96 7.00 -5.34 -9.06
N SER A 97 7.37 -4.68 -10.14
CA SER A 97 8.10 -5.28 -11.26
C SER A 97 8.97 -4.25 -11.98
N TYR A 98 10.11 -4.67 -12.50
CA TYR A 98 11.02 -3.83 -13.29
C TYR A 98 10.70 -3.94 -14.78
N ILE A 99 10.07 -2.94 -15.39
CA ILE A 99 9.82 -2.97 -16.83
C ILE A 99 11.02 -2.44 -17.61
N GLY A 100 11.33 -3.08 -18.74
CA GLY A 100 12.37 -2.64 -19.67
C GLY A 100 11.76 -1.74 -20.75
N VAL A 101 12.07 -0.45 -20.72
CA VAL A 101 11.47 0.55 -21.60
C VAL A 101 12.57 1.45 -22.16
N ALA A 102 12.63 1.59 -23.49
CA ALA A 102 13.63 2.41 -24.17
C ALA A 102 15.10 2.13 -23.78
N GLY A 103 15.40 0.90 -23.32
CA GLY A 103 16.73 0.49 -22.86
C GLY A 103 17.02 0.78 -21.39
N GLU A 104 16.07 1.33 -20.63
CA GLU A 104 16.16 1.56 -19.19
C GLU A 104 15.24 0.62 -18.41
N GLU A 105 15.65 0.22 -17.21
CA GLU A 105 14.80 -0.52 -16.27
C GLU A 105 14.07 0.45 -15.33
N MET A 106 12.75 0.43 -15.36
CA MET A 106 11.91 1.24 -14.48
C MET A 106 11.15 0.36 -13.50
N LEU A 107 11.24 0.70 -12.21
CA LEU A 107 10.46 0.04 -11.17
C LEU A 107 9.02 0.54 -11.17
N MET A 108 8.09 -0.35 -11.47
CA MET A 108 6.67 -0.06 -11.55
C MET A 108 5.88 -0.98 -10.63
N GLU A 109 4.75 -0.48 -10.13
CA GLU A 109 3.68 -1.35 -9.64
C GLU A 109 2.79 -1.74 -10.81
N VAL A 110 2.64 -3.04 -11.01
CA VAL A 110 1.83 -3.64 -12.07
C VAL A 110 0.58 -4.21 -11.43
N THR A 111 -0.57 -3.71 -11.88
CA THR A 111 -1.88 -4.21 -11.48
C THR A 111 -2.50 -4.94 -12.66
N VAL A 112 -2.91 -6.20 -12.44
CA VAL A 112 -3.59 -7.04 -13.41
C VAL A 112 -4.99 -7.35 -12.88
N ILE A 113 -6.01 -6.96 -13.63
CA ILE A 113 -7.42 -7.15 -13.28
C ILE A 113 -8.07 -8.05 -14.34
N PRO A 114 -8.44 -9.30 -14.02
CA PRO A 114 -9.20 -10.13 -14.94
C PRO A 114 -10.60 -9.56 -15.15
N PHE A 115 -11.17 -9.77 -16.34
CA PHE A 115 -12.59 -9.53 -16.59
C PHE A 115 -13.21 -10.74 -17.26
N GLU A 116 -14.45 -11.02 -16.89
CA GLU A 116 -15.21 -12.19 -17.31
C GLU A 116 -16.42 -11.74 -18.15
N GLU A 117 -16.73 -12.52 -19.19
CA GLU A 117 -17.96 -12.44 -19.95
C GLU A 117 -18.65 -13.81 -19.88
N TYR A 118 -19.93 -13.84 -19.48
CA TYR A 118 -20.69 -15.09 -19.31
C TYR A 118 -20.01 -16.15 -18.40
N ASP A 119 -19.46 -15.73 -17.26
CA ASP A 119 -18.71 -16.56 -16.30
C ASP A 119 -17.45 -17.23 -16.89
N GLU A 120 -16.95 -16.76 -18.04
CA GLU A 120 -15.67 -17.14 -18.60
C GLU A 120 -14.71 -15.93 -18.58
N LEU A 121 -13.49 -16.13 -18.09
CA LEU A 121 -12.42 -15.12 -18.20
C LEU A 121 -12.30 -14.70 -19.66
N GLU A 122 -12.50 -13.44 -20.03
CA GLU A 122 -12.36 -12.96 -21.41
C GLU A 122 -10.96 -12.40 -21.64
N GLY A 123 -10.44 -11.67 -20.66
CA GLY A 123 -9.15 -11.01 -20.76
C GLY A 123 -8.68 -10.35 -19.47
N GLN A 124 -7.72 -9.45 -19.60
CA GLN A 124 -7.03 -8.79 -18.50
C GLN A 124 -6.83 -7.29 -18.78
N PHE A 125 -7.11 -6.46 -17.77
CA PHE A 125 -6.65 -5.07 -17.73
C PHE A 125 -5.30 -4.99 -17.01
N TRP A 126 -4.37 -4.29 -17.63
CA TRP A 126 -3.03 -4.02 -17.13
C TRP A 126 -2.89 -2.54 -16.86
N ILE A 127 -2.42 -2.21 -15.65
CA ILE A 127 -2.17 -0.83 -15.22
C ILE A 127 -0.75 -0.78 -14.66
N PHE A 128 0.02 0.22 -15.09
CA PHE A 128 1.38 0.42 -14.63
C PHE A 128 1.47 1.76 -13.89
N THR A 129 1.91 1.73 -12.64
CA THR A 129 2.05 2.91 -11.80
C THR A 129 3.52 3.10 -11.44
N ASP A 130 4.08 4.28 -11.73
CA ASP A 130 5.44 4.63 -11.30
C ASP A 130 5.45 4.85 -9.78
N GLN A 131 6.27 4.05 -9.09
CA GLN A 131 6.43 4.13 -7.63
C GLN A 131 7.68 4.91 -7.22
N SER A 132 8.44 5.47 -8.17
CA SER A 132 9.74 6.11 -7.92
C SER A 132 9.62 7.30 -6.97
N GLU A 133 8.65 8.18 -7.15
CA GLU A 133 8.45 9.33 -6.26
C GLU A 133 8.01 8.91 -4.86
N LYS A 134 7.02 8.01 -4.77
CA LYS A 134 6.55 7.47 -3.49
C LYS A 134 7.68 6.82 -2.72
N LYS A 135 8.49 5.98 -3.37
CA LYS A 135 9.66 5.34 -2.73
C LYS A 135 10.74 6.33 -2.32
N LYS A 136 10.99 7.38 -3.10
CA LYS A 136 11.92 8.46 -2.69
C LYS A 136 11.44 9.15 -1.43
N MET A 137 10.14 9.50 -1.36
CA MET A 137 9.54 10.12 -0.18
C MET A 137 9.56 9.17 1.03
N GLU A 138 9.23 7.89 0.85
CA GLU A 138 9.30 6.88 1.91
C GLU A 138 10.74 6.68 2.41
N ALA A 139 11.72 6.63 1.51
CA ALA A 139 13.13 6.51 1.85
C ALA A 139 13.65 7.75 2.60
N GLU A 140 13.27 8.94 2.17
CA GLU A 140 13.60 10.19 2.85
C GLU A 140 12.94 10.26 4.23
N LEU A 141 11.66 9.90 4.34
CA LEU A 141 10.96 9.79 5.61
C LEU A 141 11.64 8.78 6.55
N LYS A 142 12.03 7.62 6.02
CA LYS A 142 12.77 6.60 6.77
C LYS A 142 14.15 7.11 7.21
N ARG A 143 14.83 7.89 6.37
CA ARG A 143 16.12 8.54 6.70
C ARG A 143 15.93 9.58 7.81
N LEU A 144 14.91 10.43 7.73
CA LEU A 144 14.57 11.42 8.75
C LEU A 144 14.16 10.76 10.08
N LYS A 145 13.47 9.62 10.02
CA LYS A 145 13.08 8.83 11.20
C LYS A 145 14.21 7.99 11.80
N ARG A 146 15.25 7.65 11.02
CA ARG A 146 16.47 7.00 11.53
C ARG A 146 17.34 8.01 12.27
N LYS A 147 16.95 8.37 13.50
CA LYS A 147 17.88 8.98 14.44
C LYS A 147 18.95 7.93 14.80
N PRO A 148 20.26 8.21 14.66
CA PRO A 148 21.26 7.38 15.31
C PRO A 148 21.00 7.40 16.82
N TYR A 149 21.17 6.24 17.48
CA TYR A 149 21.04 6.14 18.92
C TYR A 149 22.07 7.05 19.60
N ASN A 150 21.63 8.22 20.04
CA ASN A 150 22.39 9.09 20.91
C ASN A 150 21.99 8.77 22.36
N PRO A 151 22.89 8.48 23.31
CA PRO A 151 22.51 8.24 24.70
C PRO A 151 21.91 9.47 25.41
N GLU A 152 22.05 10.67 24.83
CA GLU A 152 21.41 11.88 25.33
C GLU A 152 20.06 12.13 24.65
N PRO A 153 18.97 12.30 25.42
CA PRO A 153 17.65 12.56 24.87
C PRO A 153 17.61 13.92 24.17
N PHE A 154 17.07 13.97 22.95
CA PHE A 154 16.89 15.23 22.21
C PHE A 154 15.85 16.12 22.91
N SER A 155 14.91 15.51 23.62
CA SER A 155 13.92 16.15 24.49
C SER A 155 13.73 15.32 25.76
N LYS A 156 13.39 15.95 26.89
CA LYS A 156 12.97 15.24 28.11
C LYS A 156 11.59 14.55 27.98
N ILE A 157 11.02 14.54 26.78
CA ILE A 157 9.72 13.96 26.46
C ILE A 157 9.93 12.87 25.41
N GLY A 158 9.45 11.66 25.71
CA GLY A 158 9.35 10.54 24.77
C GLY A 158 7.90 10.15 24.56
N THR A 159 7.61 9.54 23.41
CA THR A 159 6.29 8.96 23.12
C THR A 159 6.35 7.43 23.15
N TRP A 160 5.21 6.82 23.46
CA TRP A 160 5.03 5.39 23.45
C TRP A 160 3.57 5.07 23.12
N THR A 161 3.32 3.83 22.68
CA THR A 161 2.00 3.31 22.36
C THR A 161 1.96 1.85 22.75
N TYR A 162 0.85 1.40 23.31
CA TYR A 162 0.62 -0.01 23.59
C TYR A 162 -0.63 -0.46 22.81
N ASP A 163 -0.45 -1.43 21.93
CA ASP A 163 -1.52 -2.08 21.18
C ASP A 163 -2.05 -3.24 22.03
N PHE A 164 -3.25 -3.07 22.60
CA PHE A 164 -3.87 -4.07 23.47
C PHE A 164 -4.33 -5.32 22.70
N GLU A 165 -4.61 -5.22 21.40
CA GLU A 165 -5.04 -6.36 20.58
C GLU A 165 -3.85 -7.25 20.20
N LYS A 166 -2.72 -6.62 19.88
CA LYS A 166 -1.48 -7.33 19.52
C LYS A 166 -0.58 -7.63 20.71
N GLU A 167 -0.87 -7.05 21.87
CA GLU A 167 -0.02 -7.07 23.07
C GLU A 167 1.39 -6.51 22.82
N GLU A 168 1.50 -5.50 21.96
CA GLU A 168 2.76 -4.91 21.50
C GLU A 168 2.98 -3.49 22.03
N PHE A 169 4.17 -3.23 22.57
CA PHE A 169 4.65 -1.96 23.09
C PHE A 169 5.63 -1.32 22.11
N TYR A 170 5.28 -0.12 21.68
CA TYR A 170 6.06 0.71 20.78
C TYR A 170 6.58 1.92 21.54
N ALA A 171 7.88 2.21 21.42
CA ALA A 171 8.51 3.36 22.04
C ALA A 171 9.29 4.17 21.00
N SER A 172 9.28 5.49 21.17
CA SER A 172 10.12 6.40 20.39
C SER A 172 11.59 6.29 20.79
N SER A 173 12.48 6.77 19.92
CA SER A 173 13.92 6.92 20.23
C SER A 173 14.17 7.69 21.52
N ASP A 174 13.41 8.76 21.77
CA ASP A 174 13.55 9.59 22.97
C ASP A 174 13.11 8.82 24.23
N THR A 175 12.12 7.93 24.14
CA THR A 175 11.71 7.03 25.24
C THR A 175 12.82 6.03 25.60
N TYR A 176 13.46 5.40 24.62
CA TYR A 176 14.61 4.51 24.88
C TYR A 176 15.74 5.24 25.60
N GLN A 177 16.01 6.49 25.21
CA GLN A 177 17.02 7.35 25.82
C GLN A 177 16.65 7.78 27.25
N ILE A 178 15.38 8.09 27.50
CA ILE A 178 14.87 8.40 28.86
C ILE A 178 15.08 7.19 29.78
N PHE A 179 14.81 5.99 29.29
CA PHE A 179 15.04 4.73 29.99
C PHE A 179 16.53 4.35 30.10
N LYS A 180 17.43 5.07 29.40
CA LYS A 180 18.86 4.78 29.26
C LYS A 180 19.14 3.34 28.83
N ARG A 181 18.34 2.84 27.87
CA ARG A 181 18.43 1.49 27.32
C ARG A 181 18.51 1.52 25.80
N ALA A 182 19.11 0.49 25.22
CA ALA A 182 19.15 0.31 23.79
C ALA A 182 17.78 -0.17 23.27
N PRO A 183 17.36 0.20 22.04
CA PRO A 183 16.10 -0.28 21.47
C PRO A 183 15.98 -1.80 21.47
N GLU A 184 17.10 -2.52 21.34
CA GLU A 184 17.18 -3.99 21.30
C GLU A 184 16.90 -4.64 22.67
N GLU A 185 16.96 -3.88 23.76
CA GLU A 185 16.56 -4.36 25.10
C GLU A 185 15.05 -4.38 25.28
N PHE A 186 14.30 -3.67 24.42
CA PHE A 186 12.84 -3.71 24.40
C PHE A 186 12.39 -4.83 23.47
N ASP A 187 11.77 -5.87 24.03
CA ASP A 187 11.24 -6.99 23.25
C ASP A 187 9.84 -6.72 22.67
N GLY A 188 9.33 -5.50 22.88
CA GLY A 188 8.00 -5.09 22.43
C GLY A 188 6.87 -5.60 23.32
N SER A 189 7.12 -6.22 24.47
CA SER A 189 6.07 -6.63 25.40
C SER A 189 5.92 -5.66 26.57
N LEU A 190 4.69 -5.53 27.09
CA LEU A 190 4.45 -4.78 28.34
C LEU A 190 5.21 -5.38 29.52
N ARG A 191 5.37 -6.71 29.50
CA ARG A 191 6.10 -7.46 30.54
C ARG A 191 7.55 -7.01 30.64
N ASN A 192 8.24 -6.84 29.52
CA ASN A 192 9.61 -6.33 29.49
C ASN A 192 9.69 -4.91 30.06
N VAL A 193 8.72 -4.04 29.74
CA VAL A 193 8.65 -2.69 30.32
C VAL A 193 8.53 -2.76 31.85
N LEU A 194 7.68 -3.63 32.40
CA LEU A 194 7.53 -3.84 33.85
C LEU A 194 8.84 -4.28 34.54
N GLU A 195 9.75 -4.95 33.83
CA GLU A 195 11.04 -5.33 34.38
C GLU A 195 11.94 -4.11 34.64
N PHE A 196 11.77 -3.04 33.87
CA PHE A 196 12.50 -1.78 34.04
C PHE A 196 11.96 -0.93 35.18
N LEU A 197 10.72 -1.16 35.62
CA LEU A 197 10.11 -0.45 36.73
C LEU A 197 10.65 -0.91 38.07
N HIS A 198 10.72 0.02 39.03
CA HIS A 198 10.96 -0.29 40.43
C HIS A 198 9.89 -1.26 40.95
N ARG A 199 10.30 -2.27 41.74
CA ARG A 199 9.42 -3.39 42.14
C ARG A 199 8.12 -2.93 42.83
N GLU A 200 8.21 -1.87 43.62
CA GLU A 200 7.05 -1.31 44.34
C GLU A 200 6.02 -0.67 43.41
N ASP A 201 6.43 -0.18 42.24
CA ASP A 201 5.55 0.58 41.36
C ASP A 201 4.84 -0.31 40.34
N ARG A 202 5.27 -1.57 40.16
CA ARG A 202 4.74 -2.52 39.17
C ARG A 202 3.24 -2.74 39.31
N ILE A 203 2.77 -3.02 40.53
CA ILE A 203 1.34 -3.27 40.80
C ILE A 203 0.52 -2.02 40.47
N SER A 204 1.00 -0.83 40.87
CA SER A 204 0.29 0.43 40.59
C SER A 204 0.23 0.74 39.10
N PHE A 205 1.30 0.42 38.36
CA PHE A 205 1.36 0.60 36.92
C PHE A 205 0.40 -0.34 36.19
N GLU A 206 0.37 -1.63 36.54
CA GLU A 206 -0.57 -2.61 35.97
C GLU A 206 -2.04 -2.19 36.20
N GLN A 207 -2.37 -1.76 37.42
CA GLN A 207 -3.71 -1.25 37.73
C GLN A 207 -4.08 -0.01 36.91
N ALA A 208 -3.11 0.88 36.68
CA ALA A 208 -3.32 2.08 35.88
C ALA A 208 -3.52 1.73 34.40
N MET A 209 -2.76 0.76 33.86
CA MET A 209 -2.94 0.23 32.51
C MET A 209 -4.31 -0.46 32.33
N GLU A 210 -4.78 -1.21 33.32
CA GLU A 210 -6.12 -1.83 33.29
C GLU A 210 -7.24 -0.78 33.26
N LYS A 211 -7.09 0.31 34.02
CA LYS A 211 -8.02 1.45 33.98
C LYS A 211 -7.96 2.18 32.63
N ALA A 212 -6.77 2.31 32.05
CA ALA A 212 -6.56 2.90 30.73
C ALA A 212 -7.26 2.12 29.63
N TYR A 213 -7.18 0.79 29.68
CA TYR A 213 -7.94 -0.09 28.78
C TYR A 213 -9.47 0.10 28.87
N LYS A 214 -9.98 0.51 30.04
CA LYS A 214 -11.40 0.83 30.26
C LYS A 214 -11.76 2.28 29.90
N GLY A 215 -10.86 3.02 29.26
CA GLY A 215 -11.07 4.39 28.79
C GLY A 215 -10.76 5.50 29.81
N THR A 216 -10.12 5.19 30.94
CA THR A 216 -9.66 6.23 31.89
C THR A 216 -8.30 6.75 31.44
N PRO A 217 -8.10 8.08 31.25
CA PRO A 217 -6.78 8.61 30.92
C PRO A 217 -5.72 8.15 31.94
N LEU A 218 -4.59 7.67 31.43
CA LEU A 218 -3.43 7.33 32.25
C LEU A 218 -2.73 8.64 32.64
N ASP A 219 -2.52 8.84 33.93
CA ASP A 219 -1.66 9.89 34.48
C ASP A 219 -0.98 9.31 35.73
N LEU A 220 0.28 8.90 35.60
CA LEU A 220 1.01 8.18 36.63
C LEU A 220 2.47 8.62 36.71
N ILE A 221 2.96 8.77 37.93
CA ILE A 221 4.38 8.92 38.22
C ILE A 221 4.89 7.59 38.78
N PHE A 222 5.94 7.03 38.18
CA PHE A 222 6.56 5.78 38.61
C PHE A 222 8.08 5.85 38.48
N ARG A 223 8.78 4.97 39.21
CA ARG A 223 10.23 4.87 39.19
C ARG A 223 10.70 3.80 38.22
N ILE A 224 11.74 4.10 37.45
CA ILE A 224 12.48 3.13 36.65
C ILE A 224 13.88 2.91 37.22
N ILE A 225 14.45 1.74 36.94
CA ILE A 225 15.83 1.39 37.24
C ILE A 225 16.59 1.25 35.91
N THR A 226 17.54 2.16 35.69
CA THR A 226 18.40 2.15 34.49
C THR A 226 19.37 0.96 34.51
N ASN A 227 20.03 0.68 33.38
CA ASN A 227 21.05 -0.37 33.30
C ASN A 227 22.24 -0.19 34.27
N LYS A 228 22.50 1.04 34.74
CA LYS A 228 23.52 1.36 35.74
C LYS A 228 23.02 1.30 37.19
N GLY A 229 21.76 0.88 37.41
CA GLY A 229 21.15 0.82 38.74
C GLY A 229 20.68 2.17 39.29
N GLU A 230 20.80 3.25 38.52
CA GLU A 230 20.27 4.56 38.90
C GLU A 230 18.74 4.54 38.81
N GLN A 231 18.08 5.03 39.86
CA GLN A 231 16.63 5.23 39.91
C GLN A 231 16.24 6.58 39.31
N LYS A 232 15.16 6.61 38.53
CA LYS A 232 14.58 7.85 37.98
C LYS A 232 13.07 7.86 38.07
N ASP A 233 12.50 9.02 38.36
CA ASP A 233 11.06 9.24 38.31
C ASP A 233 10.63 9.59 36.88
N ILE A 234 9.59 8.90 36.40
CA ILE A 234 8.98 9.08 35.09
C ILE A 234 7.52 9.45 35.29
N HIS A 235 7.10 10.53 34.63
CA HIS A 235 5.70 10.90 34.52
C HIS A 235 5.18 10.44 33.16
N ALA A 236 4.22 9.52 33.15
CA ALA A 236 3.57 9.06 31.93
C ALA A 236 2.12 9.54 31.89
N ARG A 237 1.73 10.06 30.72
CA ARG A 237 0.35 10.38 30.39
C ARG A 237 -0.05 9.73 29.08
N ALA A 238 -1.23 9.14 29.02
CA ALA A 238 -1.78 8.55 27.81
C ALA A 238 -3.31 8.58 27.84
N GLU A 239 -3.90 8.55 26.65
CA GLU A 239 -5.34 8.41 26.45
C GLU A 239 -5.55 7.25 25.48
N MET A 240 -6.70 6.57 25.60
CA MET A 240 -7.08 5.49 24.69
C MET A 240 -7.63 6.10 23.40
N PHE A 241 -7.09 5.69 22.26
CA PHE A 241 -7.59 6.06 20.94
C PHE A 241 -8.03 4.78 20.22
N TYR A 242 -9.21 4.82 19.59
CA TYR A 242 -9.82 3.71 18.85
C TYR A 242 -9.44 3.76 17.36
#